data_AF-A0A7S2A4L9-F1
#
_entry.id   AF-A0A7S2A4L9-F1
#
_cell.length_a   1.000
_cell.length_b   1.000
_cell.length_c   1.000
_cell.angle_alpha   90.00
_cell.angle_beta   90.00
_cell.angle_gamma   90.00
#
_symmetry.space_group_name_H-M   'P 1'
#
loop_
_entity.id
_entity.type
_entity.pdbx_description
1 polymer ?
#
loop_
_entity_poly.entity_id
_entity_poly.type
_entity_poly.pdbx_seq_one_letter_code
_entity_poly.pdbx_strand_id
1 'polypeptide(L)'
;RLAPQNCIEGSWLPRPSMLRVKMAGVSLSSVLLAAICAIHFTTSASVSMSFETVAKGYSSGIEDKLTEVVHSPEDFERFWRQHGSIMFPPPDVPTVDFQRDMIALIFRGTMNSGGYDLEVKGIDESDSEIVVRYETSDPQPGDMTTMALTQPFHIIRTSASGKAVRFEESSASTADPPFPAFILTFDKGADVEAIVSRIRGLGPVSHVRLMVSLQIAMVNFDSTQIEKTEARDLLEGIEGVKSVEEDTPF
;
A
#
# COMPACT_ATOMS: atom_id res chain seq x y z
N ARG A 1 -27.59 64.82 -56.22
CA ARG A 1 -27.16 63.92 -57.32
C ARG A 1 -25.82 63.31 -56.94
N LEU A 2 -25.68 62.03 -57.28
CA LEU A 2 -24.57 61.10 -57.06
C LEU A 2 -23.14 61.66 -57.16
N ALA A 3 -22.24 61.15 -56.32
CA ALA A 3 -21.07 60.35 -56.73
C ALA A 3 -20.31 59.80 -55.49
N PRO A 4 -19.72 58.60 -55.56
CA PRO A 4 -18.90 58.04 -54.47
C PRO A 4 -17.39 57.98 -54.80
N GLN A 5 -16.58 57.97 -53.75
CA GLN A 5 -15.23 57.42 -53.70
C GLN A 5 -15.14 56.60 -52.41
N ASN A 6 -14.41 55.48 -52.44
CA ASN A 6 -13.83 54.90 -51.24
C ASN A 6 -12.52 54.19 -51.59
N CYS A 7 -11.46 54.61 -50.91
CA CYS A 7 -10.13 54.01 -50.87
C CYS A 7 -9.80 53.75 -49.40
N ILE A 8 -9.29 52.57 -49.05
CA ILE A 8 -8.33 52.29 -47.95
C ILE A 8 -7.78 50.85 -48.20
N GLU A 9 -6.61 50.35 -47.78
CA GLU A 9 -5.17 50.72 -47.72
C GLU A 9 -4.47 49.52 -47.02
N GLY A 10 -3.17 49.31 -47.26
CA GLY A 10 -2.26 48.49 -46.40
C GLY A 10 -1.73 47.19 -47.04
N SER A 11 -0.48 46.73 -46.87
CA SER A 11 0.76 47.27 -46.27
C SER A 11 1.93 46.26 -46.53
N TRP A 12 3.13 46.81 -46.82
CA TRP A 12 4.52 46.38 -46.53
C TRP A 12 5.15 44.98 -46.91
N LEU A 13 6.38 45.08 -47.46
CA LEU A 13 7.36 44.10 -48.05
C LEU A 13 8.44 43.63 -47.00
N PRO A 14 9.45 42.71 -47.23
CA PRO A 14 10.23 42.42 -48.46
C PRO A 14 10.80 40.98 -48.68
N ARG A 15 11.76 40.86 -49.63
CA ARG A 15 12.25 39.71 -50.45
C ARG A 15 13.51 38.94 -49.87
N PRO A 16 14.36 38.23 -50.67
CA PRO A 16 14.38 36.77 -50.93
C PRO A 16 15.74 36.08 -50.58
N SER A 17 15.86 34.74 -50.70
CA SER A 17 16.93 34.07 -51.49
C SER A 17 17.17 32.57 -51.17
N MET A 18 17.49 31.85 -52.25
CA MET A 18 18.46 30.77 -52.40
C MET A 18 18.13 29.27 -52.13
N LEU A 19 18.55 28.52 -53.18
CA LEU A 19 19.22 27.23 -53.21
C LEU A 19 18.43 25.92 -53.38
N ARG A 20 18.73 25.27 -54.52
CA ARG A 20 18.36 23.92 -54.98
C ARG A 20 19.05 22.84 -54.14
N VAL A 21 18.35 21.75 -53.81
CA VAL A 21 18.92 20.38 -53.87
C VAL A 21 17.82 19.41 -54.35
N LYS A 22 18.22 18.51 -55.24
CA LYS A 22 17.41 17.57 -56.02
C LYS A 22 16.81 16.46 -55.13
N MET A 23 15.55 16.11 -55.42
CA MET A 23 14.95 14.84 -55.00
C MET A 23 15.72 13.66 -55.62
N ALA A 24 16.06 12.67 -54.80
CA ALA A 24 16.50 11.36 -55.25
C ALA A 24 15.63 10.27 -54.59
N GLY A 25 14.83 9.62 -55.44
CA GLY A 25 14.34 8.24 -55.36
C GLY A 25 13.99 7.64 -53.99
N VAL A 26 12.69 7.54 -53.72
CA VAL A 26 12.12 6.49 -52.87
C VAL A 26 12.23 5.17 -53.64
N SER A 27 12.96 4.18 -53.10
CA SER A 27 12.95 2.80 -53.58
C SER A 27 12.26 1.91 -52.54
N LEU A 28 11.16 1.29 -52.97
CA LEU A 28 10.39 0.28 -52.26
C LEU A 28 11.12 -1.07 -52.35
N SER A 29 11.55 -1.64 -51.23
CA SER A 29 11.57 -3.10 -51.01
C SER A 29 11.69 -3.41 -49.52
N SER A 30 10.52 -3.55 -48.93
CA SER A 30 10.24 -4.11 -47.61
C SER A 30 10.65 -5.58 -47.54
N VAL A 31 11.42 -6.01 -46.53
CA VAL A 31 11.31 -7.32 -45.84
C VAL A 31 12.21 -7.29 -44.57
N LEU A 32 11.55 -7.31 -43.41
CA LEU A 32 11.88 -8.04 -42.17
C LEU A 32 13.25 -7.83 -41.47
N LEU A 33 13.26 -7.01 -40.41
CA LEU A 33 13.80 -7.42 -39.09
C LEU A 33 13.31 -6.48 -37.97
N ALA A 34 12.00 -6.45 -37.73
CA ALA A 34 11.52 -6.10 -36.40
C ALA A 34 11.83 -7.29 -35.49
N ALA A 35 13.06 -7.37 -34.99
CA ALA A 35 13.36 -8.19 -33.82
C ALA A 35 12.65 -7.54 -32.64
N ILE A 36 11.34 -7.81 -32.54
CA ILE A 36 10.61 -7.71 -31.30
C ILE A 36 11.35 -8.65 -30.37
N CYS A 37 12.22 -8.08 -29.54
CA CYS A 37 12.74 -8.76 -28.38
C CYS A 37 11.51 -9.03 -27.52
N ALA A 38 10.84 -10.16 -27.77
CA ALA A 38 9.95 -10.76 -26.81
C ALA A 38 10.87 -11.09 -25.64
N ILE A 39 10.99 -10.12 -24.72
CA ILE A 39 11.53 -10.34 -23.40
C ILE A 39 10.60 -11.39 -22.83
N HIS A 40 11.03 -12.65 -22.94
CA HIS A 40 10.38 -13.74 -22.26
C HIS A 40 10.56 -13.39 -20.79
N PHE A 41 9.51 -12.86 -20.16
CA PHE A 41 9.42 -12.81 -18.72
C PHE A 41 9.26 -14.26 -18.29
N THR A 42 10.38 -14.99 -18.26
CA THR A 42 10.46 -16.26 -17.56
C THR A 42 10.24 -15.93 -16.11
N THR A 43 9.01 -16.15 -15.63
CA THR A 43 8.71 -16.20 -14.21
C THR A 43 9.60 -17.28 -13.61
N SER A 44 10.72 -16.87 -13.00
CA SER A 44 11.60 -17.78 -12.28
C SER A 44 10.80 -18.33 -11.10
N ALA A 45 10.82 -19.64 -10.92
CA ALA A 45 10.23 -20.25 -9.75
C ALA A 45 11.00 -19.79 -8.53
N SER A 46 10.31 -19.25 -7.52
CA SER A 46 10.89 -18.90 -6.24
C SER A 46 10.61 -19.99 -5.20
N VAL A 47 11.55 -20.17 -4.28
CA VAL A 47 11.45 -21.08 -3.14
C VAL A 47 11.54 -20.25 -1.86
N SER A 48 10.66 -20.53 -0.89
CA SER A 48 10.70 -19.84 0.39
C SER A 48 11.92 -20.27 1.21
N MET A 49 12.67 -19.30 1.73
CA MET A 49 13.79 -19.51 2.66
C MET A 49 13.33 -19.31 4.11
N SER A 50 13.90 -20.10 5.03
CA SER A 50 13.74 -19.86 6.45
C SER A 50 14.59 -18.68 6.92
N PHE A 51 14.11 -17.98 7.96
CA PHE A 51 14.89 -16.98 8.68
C PHE A 51 14.58 -17.06 10.17
N GLU A 52 15.45 -16.46 10.97
CA GLU A 52 15.25 -16.31 12.41
C GLU A 52 15.49 -14.87 12.83
N THR A 53 14.64 -14.38 13.73
CA THR A 53 14.82 -13.05 14.34
C THR A 53 16.05 -13.06 15.25
N VAL A 54 16.99 -12.17 14.95
CA VAL A 54 18.14 -11.87 15.82
C VAL A 54 17.74 -10.82 16.84
N ALA A 55 17.07 -9.76 16.38
CA ALA A 55 16.44 -8.76 17.25
C ALA A 55 15.31 -8.03 16.51
N LYS A 56 14.27 -7.64 17.26
CA LYS A 56 13.17 -6.79 16.79
C LYS A 56 12.84 -5.80 17.92
N GLY A 57 12.54 -4.56 17.57
CA GLY A 57 12.18 -3.55 18.57
C GLY A 57 11.93 -2.17 18.00
N TYR A 58 11.85 -1.19 18.90
CA TYR A 58 11.45 0.19 18.59
C TYR A 58 12.51 1.24 18.99
N SER A 59 13.68 0.82 19.42
CA SER A 59 14.77 1.71 19.82
C SER A 59 16.03 1.31 19.09
N SER A 60 16.68 2.26 18.43
CA SER A 60 17.90 2.03 17.67
C SER A 60 18.63 3.35 17.48
N GLY A 61 19.96 3.34 17.50
CA GLY A 61 20.78 4.48 17.09
C GLY A 61 20.82 4.71 15.57
N ILE A 62 20.07 3.92 14.78
CA ILE A 62 19.90 4.10 13.34
C ILE A 62 18.68 5.00 13.11
N GLU A 63 18.94 6.27 12.77
CA GLU A 63 17.90 7.29 12.60
C GLU A 63 17.33 7.37 11.18
N ASP A 64 18.07 6.86 10.19
CA ASP A 64 17.64 6.79 8.79
C ASP A 64 16.93 5.47 8.48
N LYS A 65 16.01 5.51 7.51
CA LYS A 65 15.46 4.29 6.91
C LYS A 65 16.58 3.54 6.20
N LEU A 66 16.74 2.25 6.51
CA LEU A 66 17.84 1.44 5.98
C LEU A 66 17.40 -0.01 5.76
N THR A 67 17.82 -0.54 4.61
CA THR A 67 17.76 -1.97 4.28
C THR A 67 19.12 -2.43 3.77
N GLU A 68 19.77 -3.36 4.44
CA GLU A 68 21.11 -3.82 4.08
C GLU A 68 21.29 -5.30 4.41
N VAL A 69 22.19 -5.98 3.70
CA VAL A 69 22.64 -7.33 4.04
C VAL A 69 24.12 -7.29 4.38
N VAL A 70 24.48 -7.85 5.53
CA VAL A 70 25.89 -7.99 5.94
C VAL A 70 26.31 -9.46 5.90
N HIS A 71 27.52 -9.68 5.39
CA HIS A 71 28.11 -11.01 5.14
C HIS A 71 29.38 -11.27 5.94
N SER A 72 29.80 -10.33 6.79
CA SER A 72 31.02 -10.44 7.58
C SER A 72 30.76 -10.16 9.07
N PRO A 73 31.49 -10.85 9.98
CA PRO A 73 31.47 -10.52 11.40
C PRO A 73 31.82 -9.05 11.67
N GLU A 74 32.81 -8.51 10.97
CA GLU A 74 33.33 -7.16 11.20
C GLU A 74 32.30 -6.07 10.86
N ASP A 75 31.58 -6.24 9.75
CA ASP A 75 30.52 -5.31 9.35
C ASP A 75 29.31 -5.42 10.27
N PHE A 76 28.93 -6.64 10.67
CA PHE A 76 27.82 -6.84 11.60
C PHE A 76 28.13 -6.26 12.99
N GLU A 77 29.33 -6.48 13.52
CA GLU A 77 29.76 -5.88 14.79
C GLU A 77 29.74 -4.35 14.75
N ARG A 78 30.22 -3.75 13.65
CA ARG A 78 30.19 -2.30 13.47
C ARG A 78 28.76 -1.79 13.47
N PHE A 79 27.88 -2.45 12.71
CA PHE A 79 26.47 -2.10 12.63
C PHE A 79 25.78 -2.26 13.99
N TRP A 80 26.01 -3.37 14.70
CA TRP A 80 25.40 -3.66 16.00
C TRP A 80 25.75 -2.61 17.05
N ARG A 81 27.00 -2.14 17.07
CA ARG A 81 27.41 -1.04 17.96
C ARG A 81 26.69 0.27 17.65
N GLN A 82 26.46 0.59 16.38
CA GLN A 82 25.69 1.76 15.99
C GLN A 82 24.21 1.62 16.39
N HIS A 83 23.62 0.46 16.10
CA HIS A 83 22.26 0.10 16.49
C HIS A 83 22.04 0.24 18.00
N GLY A 84 22.95 -0.29 18.83
CA GLY A 84 22.85 -0.24 20.29
C GLY A 84 23.32 1.06 20.94
N SER A 85 23.74 2.08 20.17
CA SER A 85 24.45 3.27 20.71
C SER A 85 23.62 4.14 21.66
N ILE A 86 22.28 4.06 21.58
CA ILE A 86 21.35 4.79 22.46
C ILE A 86 20.77 3.92 23.59
N MET A 87 21.18 2.66 23.69
CA MET A 87 20.70 1.71 24.69
C MET A 87 21.63 1.65 25.89
N PHE A 88 21.06 1.49 27.09
CA PHE A 88 21.86 1.33 28.31
C PHE A 88 21.34 0.18 29.20
N PRO A 89 22.15 -0.87 29.45
CA PRO A 89 23.45 -1.12 28.81
C PRO A 89 23.30 -1.41 27.30
N PRO A 90 24.33 -1.18 26.48
CA PRO A 90 24.33 -1.64 25.10
C PRO A 90 24.18 -3.17 25.03
N PRO A 91 23.41 -3.72 24.08
CA PRO A 91 23.25 -5.16 23.94
C PRO A 91 24.54 -5.82 23.44
N ASP A 92 24.85 -7.01 23.96
CA ASP A 92 25.96 -7.83 23.48
C ASP A 92 25.76 -8.19 22.00
N VAL A 93 26.86 -8.26 21.23
CA VAL A 93 26.80 -8.63 19.82
C VAL A 93 26.47 -10.13 19.69
N PRO A 94 25.42 -10.50 18.94
CA PRO A 94 25.08 -11.90 18.69
C PRO A 94 26.19 -12.63 17.93
N THR A 95 26.48 -13.88 18.33
CA THR A 95 27.39 -14.75 17.57
C THR A 95 26.68 -15.34 16.35
N VAL A 96 27.25 -15.13 15.16
CA VAL A 96 26.71 -15.60 13.88
C VAL A 96 27.81 -16.34 13.10
N ASP A 97 27.49 -17.49 12.54
CA ASP A 97 28.39 -18.25 11.66
C ASP A 97 28.20 -17.76 10.22
N PHE A 98 28.99 -16.77 9.81
CA PHE A 98 28.88 -16.18 8.47
C PHE A 98 29.29 -17.10 7.30
N GLN A 99 29.79 -18.30 7.59
CA GLN A 99 29.95 -19.34 6.57
C GLN A 99 28.62 -20.02 6.22
N ARG A 100 27.64 -19.95 7.13
CA ARG A 100 26.31 -20.56 7.00
C ARG A 100 25.21 -19.54 6.82
N ASP A 101 25.34 -18.39 7.47
CA ASP A 101 24.30 -17.38 7.56
C ASP A 101 24.76 -16.02 7.03
N MET A 102 23.80 -15.21 6.62
CA MET A 102 23.93 -13.76 6.40
C MET A 102 22.86 -13.03 7.21
N ILE A 103 23.06 -11.74 7.46
CA ILE A 103 22.15 -10.94 8.27
C ILE A 103 21.48 -9.88 7.40
N ALA A 104 20.15 -9.83 7.43
CA ALA A 104 19.40 -8.72 6.84
C ALA A 104 18.97 -7.73 7.93
N LEU A 105 19.21 -6.45 7.65
CA LEU A 105 19.03 -5.31 8.53
C LEU A 105 17.91 -4.45 7.95
N ILE A 106 16.76 -4.32 8.64
CA ILE A 106 15.63 -3.51 8.18
C ILE A 106 15.26 -2.52 9.29
N PHE A 107 15.31 -1.22 8.97
CA PHE A 107 15.09 -0.10 9.88
C PHE A 107 14.15 0.92 9.25
N ARG A 108 13.17 1.41 10.01
CA ARG A 108 12.26 2.47 9.56
C ARG A 108 12.81 3.89 9.74
N GLY A 109 13.93 4.04 10.46
CA GLY A 109 14.42 5.34 10.91
C GLY A 109 13.54 5.95 12.02
N THR A 110 13.76 7.22 12.32
CA THR A 110 13.09 7.93 13.42
C THR A 110 11.62 8.21 13.13
N MET A 111 10.77 7.82 14.08
CA MET A 111 9.34 8.06 14.13
C MET A 111 8.98 8.94 15.33
N ASN A 112 8.01 9.84 15.17
CA ASN A 112 7.68 10.88 16.15
C ASN A 112 6.81 10.42 17.33
N SER A 113 6.40 9.16 17.35
CA SER A 113 5.63 8.54 18.44
C SER A 113 5.91 7.04 18.51
N GLY A 114 5.30 6.36 19.48
CA GLY A 114 5.12 4.91 19.42
C GLY A 114 3.97 4.51 18.48
N GLY A 115 3.71 3.20 18.41
CA GLY A 115 2.63 2.62 17.58
C GLY A 115 3.05 2.21 16.16
N TYR A 116 4.30 2.48 15.78
CA TYR A 116 4.86 2.00 14.53
C TYR A 116 5.44 0.59 14.71
N ASP A 117 5.23 -0.30 13.73
CA ASP A 117 5.85 -1.63 13.69
C ASP A 117 6.58 -1.89 12.37
N LEU A 118 7.45 -2.90 12.40
CA LEU A 118 8.16 -3.45 11.26
C LEU A 118 8.31 -4.97 11.46
N GLU A 119 7.94 -5.76 10.45
CA GLU A 119 8.07 -7.21 10.50
C GLU A 119 8.48 -7.82 9.17
N VAL A 120 9.57 -8.61 9.15
CA VAL A 120 9.88 -9.49 8.02
C VAL A 120 8.83 -10.59 7.95
N LYS A 121 8.13 -10.71 6.83
CA LYS A 121 7.06 -11.69 6.61
C LYS A 121 7.51 -12.91 5.85
N GLY A 122 8.60 -12.81 5.10
CA GLY A 122 9.10 -13.93 4.31
C GLY A 122 10.35 -13.58 3.52
N ILE A 123 11.05 -14.63 3.10
CA ILE A 123 12.16 -14.54 2.18
C ILE A 123 11.90 -15.56 1.07
N ASP A 124 12.04 -15.12 -0.17
CA ASP A 124 11.89 -15.96 -1.35
C ASP A 124 13.15 -15.89 -2.21
N GLU A 125 13.69 -17.05 -2.56
CA GLU A 125 14.87 -17.18 -3.41
C GLU A 125 14.48 -17.68 -4.79
N SER A 126 14.89 -16.94 -5.82
CA SER A 126 14.83 -17.36 -7.22
C SER A 126 16.22 -17.76 -7.72
N ASP A 127 16.35 -18.13 -9.00
CA ASP A 127 17.66 -18.41 -9.59
C ASP A 127 18.60 -17.19 -9.60
N SER A 128 18.03 -15.98 -9.68
CA SER A 128 18.79 -14.73 -9.85
C SER A 128 18.95 -13.87 -8.60
N GLU A 129 17.98 -13.91 -7.69
CA GLU A 129 17.90 -12.99 -6.56
C GLU A 129 17.17 -13.60 -5.35
N ILE A 130 17.40 -12.97 -4.20
CA ILE A 130 16.63 -13.19 -2.97
C ILE A 130 15.77 -11.95 -2.72
N VAL A 131 14.51 -12.16 -2.38
CA VAL A 131 13.56 -11.11 -2.03
C VAL A 131 13.20 -11.24 -0.56
N VAL A 132 13.53 -10.22 0.23
CA VAL A 132 13.11 -10.09 1.64
C VAL A 132 11.86 -9.23 1.68
N ARG A 133 10.72 -9.85 2.00
CA ARG A 133 9.43 -9.17 2.15
C ARG A 133 9.23 -8.76 3.59
N TYR A 134 8.97 -7.48 3.83
CA TYR A 134 8.68 -6.95 5.15
C TYR A 134 7.48 -6.01 5.12
N GLU A 135 6.77 -5.99 6.22
CA GLU A 135 5.58 -5.19 6.43
C GLU A 135 5.84 -4.09 7.45
N THR A 136 5.31 -2.91 7.23
CA THR A 136 5.34 -1.79 8.16
C THR A 136 3.93 -1.43 8.63
N SER A 137 3.74 -1.17 9.92
CA SER A 137 2.44 -0.72 10.46
C SER A 137 2.58 0.68 11.05
N ASP A 138 1.58 1.52 10.82
CA ASP A 138 1.52 2.90 11.34
C ASP A 138 0.33 3.04 12.30
N PRO A 139 0.45 3.85 13.37
CA PRO A 139 -0.67 4.13 14.25
C PRO A 139 -1.78 4.86 13.48
N GLN A 140 -3.02 4.51 13.75
CA GLN A 140 -4.19 5.12 13.13
C GLN A 140 -4.53 6.46 13.79
N PRO A 141 -5.25 7.36 13.08
CA PRO A 141 -5.77 8.56 13.69
C PRO A 141 -6.65 8.24 14.91
N GLY A 142 -6.24 8.74 16.08
CA GLY A 142 -6.94 8.51 17.34
C GLY A 142 -6.39 7.38 18.20
N ASP A 143 -5.42 6.60 17.70
CA ASP A 143 -4.73 5.60 18.52
C ASP A 143 -4.02 6.25 19.70
N MET A 144 -4.14 5.62 20.87
CA MET A 144 -3.34 5.98 22.03
C MET A 144 -1.89 5.51 21.81
N THR A 145 -1.01 6.44 21.47
CA THR A 145 0.41 6.19 21.26
C THR A 145 1.26 6.79 22.39
N THR A 146 2.49 6.31 22.53
CA THR A 146 3.47 6.94 23.43
C THR A 146 4.06 8.19 22.78
N MET A 147 4.19 9.27 23.55
CA MET A 147 4.82 10.52 23.11
C MET A 147 6.36 10.44 23.22
N ALA A 148 6.96 9.48 22.52
CA ALA A 148 8.41 9.24 22.50
C ALA A 148 8.88 8.93 21.08
N LEU A 149 10.10 9.37 20.75
CA LEU A 149 10.74 9.00 19.49
C LEU A 149 11.03 7.50 19.48
N THR A 150 10.78 6.85 18.35
CA THR A 150 11.08 5.43 18.14
C THR A 150 11.85 5.20 16.83
N GLN A 151 12.56 4.08 16.74
CA GLN A 151 13.22 3.60 15.53
C GLN A 151 12.88 2.11 15.33
N PRO A 152 11.69 1.78 14.79
CA PRO A 152 11.30 0.40 14.53
C PRO A 152 12.30 -0.34 13.64
N PHE A 153 12.67 -1.56 14.05
CA PHE A 153 13.64 -2.38 13.34
C PHE A 153 13.35 -3.87 13.48
N HIS A 154 13.86 -4.64 12.52
CA HIS A 154 13.89 -6.09 12.56
C HIS A 154 15.18 -6.56 11.88
N ILE A 155 16.03 -7.21 12.67
CA ILE A 155 17.27 -7.84 12.25
C ILE A 155 17.03 -9.35 12.24
N ILE A 156 17.31 -9.98 11.09
CA ILE A 156 17.12 -11.42 10.91
C ILE A 156 18.39 -12.08 10.40
N ARG A 157 18.54 -13.38 10.69
CA ARG A 157 19.52 -14.25 10.05
C ARG A 157 18.83 -15.21 9.08
N THR A 158 19.47 -15.48 7.96
CA THR A 158 19.03 -16.47 6.97
C THR A 158 20.25 -17.11 6.31
N SER A 159 20.06 -18.18 5.55
CA SER A 159 21.15 -18.89 4.89
C SER A 159 21.98 -17.97 4.00
N ALA A 160 23.30 -18.08 4.10
CA ALA A 160 24.25 -17.29 3.33
C ALA A 160 24.06 -17.53 1.82
N SER A 161 24.06 -16.45 1.05
CA SER A 161 23.97 -16.48 -0.40
C SER A 161 24.80 -15.36 -1.02
N GLY A 162 25.34 -15.61 -2.22
CA GLY A 162 26.01 -14.59 -3.04
C GLY A 162 25.07 -13.89 -4.02
N LYS A 163 23.77 -14.22 -4.02
CA LYS A 163 22.77 -13.60 -4.90
C LYS A 163 22.49 -12.16 -4.46
N ALA A 164 22.06 -11.34 -5.42
CA ALA A 164 21.56 -10.01 -5.10
C ALA A 164 20.33 -10.11 -4.19
N VAL A 165 20.25 -9.22 -3.19
CA VAL A 165 19.10 -9.17 -2.28
C VAL A 165 18.30 -7.91 -2.55
N ARG A 166 17.00 -8.08 -2.83
CA ARG A 166 16.02 -7.00 -2.94
C ARG A 166 15.12 -7.00 -1.71
N PHE A 167 14.74 -5.81 -1.27
CA PHE A 167 13.79 -5.61 -0.18
C PHE A 167 12.46 -5.12 -0.73
N GLU A 168 11.38 -5.80 -0.36
CA GLU A 168 10.03 -5.46 -0.76
C GLU A 168 9.21 -5.07 0.47
N GLU A 169 8.84 -3.80 0.53
CA GLU A 169 8.01 -3.25 1.58
C GLU A 169 6.53 -3.35 1.22
N SER A 170 5.73 -3.82 2.16
CA SER A 170 4.29 -3.57 2.21
C SER A 170 3.95 -2.73 3.43
N SER A 171 2.92 -1.90 3.35
CA SER A 171 2.27 -1.39 4.55
C SER A 171 1.24 -2.43 5.00
N ALA A 172 1.18 -2.72 6.30
CA ALA A 172 0.06 -3.42 6.90
C ALA A 172 -1.19 -2.69 6.46
N SER A 173 -2.00 -3.36 5.63
CA SER A 173 -3.29 -2.81 5.27
C SER A 173 -4.07 -2.70 6.57
N THR A 174 -4.38 -1.47 6.95
CA THR A 174 -5.57 -1.20 7.74
C THR A 174 -6.71 -1.56 6.82
N ALA A 175 -6.96 -2.86 6.61
CA ALA A 175 -8.16 -3.29 5.95
C ALA A 175 -9.26 -2.50 6.64
N ASP A 176 -10.02 -1.71 5.86
CA ASP A 176 -11.05 -0.85 6.42
C ASP A 176 -11.77 -1.66 7.48
N PRO A 177 -12.00 -1.11 8.70
CA PRO A 177 -12.68 -1.84 9.75
C PRO A 177 -13.87 -2.54 9.11
N PRO A 178 -14.06 -3.86 9.35
CA PRO A 178 -14.96 -4.68 8.56
C PRO A 178 -16.27 -3.94 8.42
N PHE A 179 -16.73 -3.75 7.18
CA PHE A 179 -17.94 -3.00 6.91
C PHE A 179 -19.04 -3.49 7.87
N PRO A 180 -19.54 -2.64 8.79
CA PRO A 180 -20.26 -3.13 9.94
C PRO A 180 -21.62 -3.66 9.52
N ALA A 181 -22.16 -4.57 10.32
CA ALA A 181 -23.59 -4.79 10.29
C ALA A 181 -24.27 -3.60 11.00
N PHE A 182 -25.48 -3.26 10.57
CA PHE A 182 -26.29 -2.21 11.21
C PHE A 182 -27.44 -2.83 11.96
N ILE A 183 -27.56 -2.51 13.24
CA ILE A 183 -28.68 -2.88 14.11
C ILE A 183 -29.73 -1.77 14.02
N LEU A 184 -30.94 -2.15 13.67
CA LEU A 184 -32.10 -1.28 13.56
C LEU A 184 -33.09 -1.55 14.68
N THR A 185 -33.56 -0.48 15.32
CA THR A 185 -34.82 -0.51 16.08
C THR A 185 -35.90 0.25 15.33
N PHE A 186 -37.16 -0.06 15.62
CA PHE A 186 -38.31 0.52 14.91
C PHE A 186 -39.18 1.36 15.84
N ASP A 187 -39.93 2.28 15.25
CA ASP A 187 -40.91 3.07 15.97
C ASP A 187 -42.02 2.19 16.55
N LYS A 188 -42.60 2.66 17.66
CA LYS A 188 -43.68 1.92 18.31
C LYS A 188 -44.90 1.85 17.37
N GLY A 189 -45.32 0.63 17.04
CA GLY A 189 -46.46 0.37 16.15
C GLY A 189 -46.10 0.39 14.67
N ALA A 190 -44.81 0.46 14.32
CA ALA A 190 -44.35 0.32 12.95
C ALA A 190 -44.64 -1.08 12.39
N ASP A 191 -44.93 -1.14 11.09
CA ASP A 191 -45.01 -2.40 10.35
C ASP A 191 -43.60 -2.90 10.02
N VAL A 192 -43.00 -3.59 11.01
CA VAL A 192 -41.61 -4.06 10.95
C VAL A 192 -41.37 -4.99 9.76
N GLU A 193 -42.33 -5.85 9.41
CA GLU A 193 -42.18 -6.79 8.30
C GLU A 193 -42.16 -6.06 6.95
N ALA A 194 -43.04 -5.07 6.77
CA ALA A 194 -43.04 -4.23 5.57
C ALA A 194 -41.75 -3.42 5.44
N ILE A 195 -41.27 -2.84 6.54
CA ILE A 195 -40.01 -2.07 6.57
C ILE A 195 -38.82 -2.97 6.22
N VAL A 196 -38.71 -4.14 6.84
CA VAL A 196 -37.64 -5.11 6.54
C VAL A 196 -37.71 -5.60 5.09
N SER A 197 -38.91 -5.82 4.55
CA SER A 197 -39.08 -6.18 3.14
C SER A 197 -38.59 -5.08 2.20
N ARG A 198 -38.80 -3.80 2.54
CA ARG A 198 -38.27 -2.66 1.78
C ARG A 198 -36.73 -2.62 1.84
N ILE A 199 -36.15 -2.81 3.03
CA ILE A 199 -34.69 -2.83 3.22
C ILE A 199 -34.03 -3.94 2.38
N ARG A 200 -34.61 -5.15 2.36
CA ARG A 200 -34.11 -6.26 1.53
C ARG A 200 -34.08 -5.96 0.03
N GLY A 201 -34.90 -5.02 -0.44
CA GLY A 201 -34.97 -4.61 -1.84
C GLY A 201 -33.98 -3.52 -2.22
N LEU A 202 -33.21 -2.97 -1.28
CA LEU A 202 -32.21 -1.96 -1.56
C LEU A 202 -31.00 -2.62 -2.21
N GLY A 203 -30.60 -2.11 -3.38
CA GLY A 203 -29.50 -2.66 -4.19
C GLY A 203 -28.22 -3.00 -3.41
N PRO A 204 -27.71 -2.12 -2.52
CA PRO A 204 -26.47 -2.40 -1.79
C PRO A 204 -26.66 -3.33 -0.57
N VAL A 205 -27.88 -3.76 -0.22
CA VAL A 205 -28.11 -4.65 0.93
C VAL A 205 -27.83 -6.11 0.55
N SER A 206 -26.90 -6.75 1.27
CA SER A 206 -26.50 -8.15 1.04
C SER A 206 -27.29 -9.14 1.90
N HIS A 207 -27.63 -8.77 3.13
CA HIS A 207 -28.38 -9.65 4.05
C HIS A 207 -29.17 -8.87 5.10
N VAL A 208 -30.38 -9.33 5.43
CA VAL A 208 -31.18 -8.78 6.53
C VAL A 208 -31.71 -9.90 7.43
N ARG A 209 -31.28 -9.90 8.69
CA ARG A 209 -31.77 -10.79 9.74
C ARG A 209 -32.74 -10.05 10.64
N LEU A 210 -34.01 -10.47 10.65
CA LEU A 210 -35.01 -9.94 11.57
C LEU A 210 -35.13 -10.85 12.80
N MET A 211 -34.94 -10.28 13.99
CA MET A 211 -35.18 -10.92 15.27
C MET A 211 -36.57 -10.53 15.78
N VAL A 212 -37.59 -11.28 15.36
CA VAL A 212 -39.00 -10.95 15.56
C VAL A 212 -39.35 -10.73 17.03
N SER A 213 -38.80 -11.54 17.96
CA SER A 213 -39.08 -11.42 19.40
C SER A 213 -38.61 -10.11 20.03
N LEU A 214 -37.58 -9.48 19.47
CA LEU A 214 -37.03 -8.21 19.96
C LEU A 214 -37.44 -7.02 19.09
N GLN A 215 -38.08 -7.28 17.94
CA GLN A 215 -38.33 -6.26 16.91
C GLN A 215 -37.06 -5.49 16.55
N ILE A 216 -35.98 -6.22 16.28
CA ILE A 216 -34.69 -5.67 15.85
C ILE A 216 -34.30 -6.33 14.53
N ALA A 217 -33.78 -5.54 13.58
CA ALA A 217 -33.20 -6.08 12.36
C ALA A 217 -31.69 -5.81 12.31
N MET A 218 -30.93 -6.77 11.83
CA MET A 218 -29.52 -6.62 11.52
C MET A 218 -29.35 -6.61 10.00
N VAL A 219 -28.76 -5.55 9.47
CA VAL A 219 -28.60 -5.29 8.04
C VAL A 219 -27.12 -5.33 7.68
N ASN A 220 -26.77 -6.12 6.67
CA ASN A 220 -25.44 -6.17 6.08
C ASN A 220 -25.52 -5.59 4.68
N PHE A 221 -24.50 -4.86 4.27
CA PHE A 221 -24.37 -4.34 2.91
C PHE A 221 -23.28 -5.08 2.15
N ASP A 222 -23.33 -4.98 0.82
CA ASP A 222 -22.19 -5.22 -0.04
C ASP A 222 -21.29 -3.98 0.01
N SER A 223 -20.15 -4.10 0.68
CA SER A 223 -19.20 -3.00 0.89
C SER A 223 -18.54 -2.52 -0.41
N THR A 224 -18.74 -3.21 -1.54
CA THR A 224 -18.27 -2.73 -2.85
C THR A 224 -19.24 -1.78 -3.54
N GLN A 225 -20.47 -1.65 -3.00
CA GLN A 225 -21.56 -0.89 -3.63
C GLN A 225 -21.94 0.39 -2.88
N ILE A 226 -21.53 0.54 -1.62
CA ILE A 226 -21.90 1.68 -0.77
C ILE A 226 -20.84 1.95 0.29
N GLU A 227 -20.64 3.23 0.60
CA GLU A 227 -19.77 3.66 1.69
C GLU A 227 -20.49 3.57 3.05
N LYS A 228 -19.74 3.39 4.14
CA LYS A 228 -20.33 3.20 5.48
C LYS A 228 -21.29 4.32 5.90
N THR A 229 -20.89 5.58 5.70
CA THR A 229 -21.71 6.75 6.05
C THR A 229 -22.98 6.80 5.20
N GLU A 230 -22.87 6.50 3.91
CA GLU A 230 -24.02 6.48 3.00
C GLU A 230 -25.00 5.35 3.36
N ALA A 231 -24.50 4.18 3.76
CA ALA A 231 -25.34 3.08 4.24
C ALA A 231 -26.11 3.45 5.51
N ARG A 232 -25.46 4.13 6.45
CA ARG A 232 -26.10 4.65 7.67
C ARG A 232 -27.19 5.67 7.34
N ASP A 233 -26.86 6.69 6.53
CA ASP A 233 -27.80 7.73 6.12
C ASP A 233 -29.02 7.15 5.40
N LEU A 234 -28.77 6.15 4.53
CA LEU A 234 -29.81 5.43 3.80
C LEU A 234 -30.75 4.67 4.75
N LEU A 235 -30.25 4.07 5.83
CA LEU A 235 -31.08 3.38 6.82
C LEU A 235 -31.82 4.35 7.75
N GLU A 236 -31.17 5.43 8.19
CA GLU A 236 -31.79 6.47 9.03
C GLU A 236 -32.92 7.20 8.29
N GLY A 237 -32.86 7.30 6.96
CA GLY A 237 -33.91 7.88 6.11
C GLY A 237 -35.16 7.02 5.92
N ILE A 238 -35.20 5.78 6.43
CA ILE A 238 -36.32 4.85 6.22
C ILE A 238 -37.42 5.13 7.23
N GLU A 239 -38.59 5.55 6.75
CA GLU A 239 -39.77 5.77 7.60
C GLU A 239 -40.09 4.53 8.46
N GLY A 240 -40.23 4.75 9.77
CA GLY A 240 -40.50 3.73 10.78
C GLY A 240 -39.26 3.09 11.41
N VAL A 241 -38.05 3.42 10.93
CA VAL A 241 -36.79 3.13 11.64
C VAL A 241 -36.57 4.20 12.71
N LYS A 242 -36.33 3.76 13.95
CA LYS A 242 -36.15 4.63 15.12
C LYS A 242 -34.68 4.89 15.43
N SER A 243 -33.83 3.88 15.33
CA SER A 243 -32.39 4.02 15.56
C SER A 243 -31.60 3.07 14.67
N VAL A 244 -30.38 3.50 14.33
CA VAL A 244 -29.38 2.74 13.58
C VAL A 244 -28.09 2.74 14.37
N GLU A 245 -27.59 1.56 14.73
CA GLU A 245 -26.35 1.35 15.48
C GLU A 245 -25.41 0.44 14.69
N GLU A 246 -24.10 0.71 14.76
CA GLU A 246 -23.07 -0.13 14.13
C GLU A 246 -22.77 -1.34 15.06
N ASP A 247 -22.88 -2.55 14.51
CA ASP A 247 -22.38 -3.78 15.11
C ASP A 247 -21.02 -4.11 14.49
N THR A 248 -19.98 -3.60 15.14
CA THR A 248 -18.60 -3.84 14.74
C THR A 248 -18.11 -5.09 15.46
N PRO A 249 -17.76 -6.19 14.77
CA PRO A 249 -17.08 -7.30 15.42
C PRO A 249 -15.73 -6.78 15.95
N PHE A 250 -15.48 -7.00 17.24
CA PHE A 250 -14.24 -6.66 17.93
C PHE A 250 -13.03 -7.36 17.29
#